data_AF-A0A5R1P3H2-F1
#
_entry.id   AF-A0A5R1P3H2-F1
#
_cell.length_a   1.000
_cell.length_b   1.000
_cell.length_c   1.000
_cell.angle_alpha   90.00
_cell.angle_beta   90.00
_cell.angle_gamma   90.00
#
_symmetry.space_group_name_H-M   'P 1'
#
loop_
_entity.id
_entity.type
_entity.pdbx_description
1 polymer ?
#
loop_
_entity_poly.entity_id
_entity_poly.type
_entity_poly.pdbx_seq_one_letter_code
_entity_poly.pdbx_strand_id
1 'polypeptide(L)'
;MGSFLSPTTATALVHLLNLQPDAAPLERLRAIRALQAALEHDPATLAAVRDAVAADTSWDEIADATGLKAPAAKWRWGGTDDEISARLEAGRKRSVRPSSVPTDLPGLSVAEAAAARGVSAQAIYLQVRRGTLVSRTVTLPDGRSYKRVFPAGTPDLESSPDSRPDINGDVPL
;
A
#
# COMPACT_ATOMS: atom_id res chain seq x y z
N MET A 1 -9.51 17.16 -36.20
CA MET A 1 -9.07 17.88 -34.99
C MET A 1 -8.00 17.05 -34.32
N GLY A 2 -6.77 17.54 -34.26
CA GLY A 2 -5.71 16.87 -33.50
C GLY A 2 -6.01 16.99 -32.01
N SER A 3 -6.04 15.88 -31.29
CA SER A 3 -6.16 15.88 -29.83
C SER A 3 -4.77 16.07 -29.23
N PHE A 4 -4.66 16.90 -28.20
CA PHE A 4 -3.43 17.02 -27.41
C PHE A 4 -3.23 15.81 -26.47
N LEU A 5 -4.30 15.03 -26.23
CA LEU A 5 -4.27 13.84 -25.38
C LEU A 5 -3.53 12.70 -26.07
N SER A 6 -2.92 11.83 -25.27
CA SER A 6 -2.38 10.58 -25.76
C SER A 6 -3.47 9.71 -26.42
N PRO A 7 -3.09 8.79 -27.33
CA PRO A 7 -4.04 7.88 -27.96
C PRO A 7 -4.87 7.09 -26.94
N THR A 8 -4.25 6.62 -25.85
CA THR A 8 -4.92 5.86 -24.78
C THR A 8 -6.02 6.69 -24.11
N THR A 9 -5.73 7.93 -23.74
CA THR A 9 -6.71 8.81 -23.09
C THR A 9 -7.79 9.25 -24.06
N ALA A 10 -7.43 9.53 -25.32
CA ALA A 10 -8.40 9.84 -26.35
C ALA A 10 -9.37 8.66 -26.58
N THR A 11 -8.87 7.43 -26.64
CA THR A 11 -9.72 6.22 -26.73
C THR A 11 -10.62 6.06 -25.51
N ALA A 12 -10.10 6.25 -24.30
CA ALA A 12 -10.90 6.16 -23.07
C ALA A 12 -12.01 7.22 -23.02
N LEU A 13 -11.72 8.45 -23.47
CA LEU A 13 -12.69 9.53 -23.57
C LEU A 13 -13.77 9.20 -24.59
N VAL A 14 -13.40 8.77 -25.80
CA VAL A 14 -14.34 8.35 -26.84
C VAL A 14 -15.22 7.19 -26.37
N HIS A 15 -14.64 6.21 -25.66
CA HIS A 15 -15.42 5.11 -25.10
C HIS A 15 -16.47 5.60 -24.11
N LEU A 16 -16.10 6.50 -23.18
CA LEU A 16 -17.04 7.07 -22.23
C LEU A 16 -18.15 7.89 -22.92
N LEU A 17 -17.80 8.68 -23.94
CA LEU A 17 -18.76 9.49 -24.71
C LEU A 17 -19.73 8.65 -25.53
N ASN A 18 -19.32 7.46 -25.98
CA ASN A 18 -20.15 6.57 -26.79
C ASN A 18 -21.08 5.68 -25.95
N LEU A 19 -20.95 5.66 -24.62
CA LEU A 19 -21.86 4.90 -23.77
C LEU A 19 -23.28 5.48 -23.86
N GLN A 20 -24.23 4.58 -24.12
CA GLN A 20 -25.65 4.95 -24.17
C GLN A 20 -26.19 5.23 -22.75
N PRO A 21 -27.24 6.06 -22.61
CA PRO A 21 -27.82 6.38 -21.31
C PRO A 21 -28.32 5.14 -20.53
N ASP A 22 -28.73 4.10 -21.26
CA ASP A 22 -29.21 2.81 -20.74
C ASP A 22 -28.09 1.78 -20.49
N ALA A 23 -26.82 2.14 -20.72
CA ALA A 23 -25.68 1.28 -20.42
C ALA A 23 -25.70 0.78 -18.97
N ALA A 24 -25.22 -0.44 -18.75
CA ALA A 24 -25.26 -1.07 -17.44
C ALA A 24 -24.52 -0.20 -16.40
N PRO A 25 -25.05 -0.03 -15.16
CA PRO A 25 -24.44 0.87 -14.18
C PRO A 25 -22.96 0.60 -13.90
N LEU A 26 -22.55 -0.68 -13.86
CA LEU A 26 -21.15 -1.06 -13.65
C LEU A 26 -20.26 -0.73 -14.86
N GLU A 27 -20.80 -0.77 -16.07
CA GLU A 27 -20.06 -0.40 -17.28
C GLU A 27 -19.75 1.09 -17.28
N ARG A 28 -20.73 1.94 -16.92
CA ARG A 28 -20.52 3.37 -16.73
C ARG A 28 -19.41 3.67 -15.71
N LEU A 29 -19.45 2.99 -14.56
CA LEU A 29 -18.41 3.17 -13.54
C LEU A 29 -17.02 2.75 -14.04
N ARG A 30 -16.91 1.65 -14.77
CA ARG A 30 -15.64 1.19 -15.34
C ARG A 30 -15.09 2.17 -16.36
N ALA A 31 -15.93 2.69 -17.26
CA ALA A 31 -15.50 3.67 -18.26
C ALA A 31 -15.03 4.98 -17.61
N ILE A 32 -15.75 5.49 -16.60
CA ILE A 32 -15.33 6.67 -15.83
C ILE A 32 -13.97 6.42 -15.16
N ARG A 33 -13.80 5.27 -14.50
CA ARG A 33 -12.53 4.92 -13.85
C ARG A 33 -11.39 4.77 -14.84
N ALA A 34 -11.64 4.19 -16.01
CA ALA A 34 -10.64 4.05 -17.07
C ALA A 34 -10.17 5.41 -17.58
N LEU A 35 -11.09 6.36 -17.81
CA LEU A 35 -10.73 7.72 -18.21
C LEU A 35 -9.94 8.46 -17.12
N GLN A 36 -10.36 8.35 -15.85
CA GLN A 36 -9.64 8.95 -14.73
C GLN A 36 -8.19 8.45 -14.65
N ALA A 37 -8.00 7.13 -14.75
CA ALA A 37 -6.65 6.53 -14.72
C ALA A 37 -5.80 6.94 -15.93
N ALA A 38 -6.42 7.05 -17.12
CA ALA A 38 -5.71 7.51 -18.31
C ALA A 38 -5.27 8.97 -18.19
N LEU A 39 -6.15 9.86 -17.70
CA LEU A 39 -5.83 11.27 -17.46
C LEU A 39 -4.73 11.47 -16.43
N GLU A 40 -4.68 10.66 -15.37
CA GLU A 40 -3.64 10.78 -14.34
C GLU A 40 -2.21 10.56 -14.89
N HIS A 41 -2.10 9.78 -15.96
CA HIS A 41 -0.83 9.41 -16.59
C HIS A 41 -0.63 10.02 -17.98
N ASP A 42 -1.51 10.94 -18.42
CA ASP A 42 -1.42 11.49 -19.75
C ASP A 42 -0.19 12.43 -19.87
N PRO A 43 0.70 12.22 -20.85
CA PRO A 43 1.86 13.09 -21.07
C PRO A 43 1.47 14.55 -21.36
N ALA A 44 0.26 14.81 -21.84
CA ALA A 44 -0.22 16.15 -22.13
C ALA A 44 -0.27 17.05 -20.89
N THR A 45 -0.50 16.50 -19.70
CA THR A 45 -0.50 17.31 -18.47
C THR A 45 0.89 17.89 -18.21
N LEU A 46 1.94 17.08 -18.34
CA LEU A 46 3.31 17.57 -18.16
C LEU A 46 3.71 18.54 -19.28
N ALA A 47 3.28 18.29 -20.52
CA ALA A 47 3.51 19.22 -21.63
C ALA A 47 2.87 20.58 -21.38
N ALA A 48 1.60 20.63 -20.97
CA ALA A 48 0.91 21.87 -20.66
C ALA A 48 1.55 22.64 -19.48
N VAL A 49 2.01 21.93 -18.44
CA VAL A 49 2.74 22.54 -17.33
C VAL A 49 4.06 23.15 -17.81
N ARG A 50 4.77 22.49 -18.73
CA ARG A 50 6.02 23.02 -19.32
C ARG A 50 5.77 24.27 -20.14
N ASP A 51 4.74 24.25 -20.97
CA ASP A 51 4.35 25.40 -21.79
C ASP A 51 3.97 26.60 -20.90
N ALA A 52 3.25 26.36 -19.79
CA ALA A 52 2.92 27.39 -18.81
C ALA A 52 4.17 27.97 -18.13
N VAL A 53 5.11 27.12 -17.69
CA VAL A 53 6.39 27.58 -17.12
C VAL A 53 7.21 28.36 -18.14
N ALA A 54 7.25 27.93 -19.40
CA ALA A 54 7.94 28.64 -20.48
C ALA A 54 7.28 29.99 -20.83
N ALA A 55 5.98 30.13 -20.56
CA ALA A 55 5.23 31.38 -20.67
C ALA A 55 5.28 32.23 -19.38
N ASP A 56 6.23 31.98 -18.48
CA ASP A 56 6.41 32.68 -17.19
C ASP A 56 5.17 32.63 -16.27
N THR A 57 4.29 31.63 -16.43
CA THR A 57 3.15 31.41 -15.51
C THR A 57 3.66 30.97 -14.15
N SER A 58 3.08 31.52 -13.08
CA SER A 58 3.51 31.22 -11.72
C SER A 58 3.09 29.80 -11.29
N TRP A 59 3.84 29.22 -10.34
CA TRP A 59 3.47 27.92 -9.77
C TRP A 59 2.15 27.96 -8.98
N ASP A 60 1.73 29.13 -8.48
CA ASP A 60 0.45 29.29 -7.81
C ASP A 60 -0.72 29.18 -8.81
N GLU A 61 -0.61 29.81 -9.98
CA GLU A 61 -1.60 29.70 -11.06
C GLU A 61 -1.67 28.28 -11.63
N ILE A 62 -0.52 27.61 -11.81
CA ILE A 62 -0.47 26.20 -12.23
C ILE A 62 -1.15 25.30 -11.19
N ALA A 63 -0.96 25.59 -9.90
CA ALA A 63 -1.56 24.81 -8.83
C ALA A 63 -3.09 24.97 -8.82
N ASP A 64 -3.58 26.19 -8.98
CA ASP A 64 -5.00 26.50 -9.06
C ASP A 64 -5.66 25.76 -10.23
N ALA A 65 -5.06 25.84 -11.43
CA ALA A 65 -5.56 25.14 -12.62
C ALA A 65 -5.61 23.60 -12.48
N THR A 66 -4.80 23.04 -11.58
CA THR A 66 -4.68 21.59 -11.37
C THR A 66 -5.35 21.10 -10.09
N GLY A 67 -5.92 22.00 -9.29
CA GLY A 67 -6.51 21.67 -8.00
C GLY A 67 -5.50 21.18 -6.96
N LEU A 68 -4.20 21.44 -7.16
CA LEU A 68 -3.13 21.09 -6.25
C LEU A 68 -2.70 22.32 -5.44
N LYS A 69 -1.94 22.09 -4.36
CA LYS A 69 -1.20 23.18 -3.72
C LYS A 69 0.11 23.43 -4.49
N ALA A 70 0.57 24.68 -4.57
CA ALA A 70 1.76 25.03 -5.34
C ALA A 70 3.01 24.19 -5.01
N PRO A 71 3.32 23.88 -3.73
CA PRO A 71 4.43 22.98 -3.41
C PRO A 71 4.24 21.56 -3.97
N ALA A 72 3.01 21.06 -4.01
CA ALA A 72 2.70 19.75 -4.54
C ALA A 72 2.79 19.72 -6.08
N ALA A 73 2.29 20.75 -6.76
CA ALA A 73 2.44 20.90 -8.21
C ALA A 73 3.92 20.98 -8.61
N LYS A 74 4.70 21.83 -7.92
CA LYS A 74 6.14 21.96 -8.13
C LYS A 74 6.90 20.66 -7.81
N TRP A 75 6.51 19.93 -6.77
CA TRP A 75 7.10 18.62 -6.47
C TRP A 75 6.79 17.57 -7.55
N ARG A 76 5.57 17.62 -8.14
CA ARG A 76 5.14 16.63 -9.14
C ARG A 76 5.75 16.88 -10.51
N TRP A 77 5.86 18.15 -10.93
CA TRP A 77 6.23 18.50 -12.31
C TRP A 77 7.41 19.46 -12.45
N GLY A 78 7.94 19.98 -11.33
CA GLY A 78 9.11 20.84 -11.35
C GLY A 78 10.40 20.08 -11.69
N GLY A 79 11.24 20.73 -12.47
CA GLY A 79 12.53 20.22 -12.92
C GLY A 79 12.51 19.57 -14.29
N THR A 80 13.63 18.95 -14.64
CA THR A 80 13.85 18.19 -15.88
C THR A 80 13.18 16.80 -15.82
N ASP A 81 13.05 16.13 -16.97
CA ASP A 81 12.54 14.75 -17.03
C ASP A 81 13.34 13.78 -16.16
N ASP A 82 14.66 13.95 -16.12
CA ASP A 82 15.56 13.12 -15.31
C ASP A 82 15.33 13.34 -13.81
N GLU A 83 15.16 14.58 -13.37
CA GLU A 83 14.87 14.91 -11.98
C GLU A 83 13.50 14.39 -11.53
N ILE A 84 12.49 14.49 -12.39
CA ILE A 84 11.15 13.94 -12.13
C ILE A 84 11.24 12.41 -12.05
N SER A 85 11.90 11.77 -13.01
CA SER A 85 12.06 10.31 -13.06
C SER A 85 12.83 9.79 -11.85
N ALA A 86 13.93 10.45 -11.46
CA ALA A 86 14.71 10.10 -10.27
C ALA A 86 13.89 10.20 -8.99
N ARG A 87 13.02 11.22 -8.87
CA ARG A 87 12.13 11.42 -7.73
C ARG A 87 11.08 10.32 -7.62
N LEU A 88 10.46 9.96 -8.74
CA LEU A 88 9.49 8.86 -8.81
C LEU A 88 10.15 7.52 -8.47
N GLU A 89 11.35 7.27 -9.01
CA GLU A 89 12.12 6.06 -8.74
C GLU A 89 12.54 5.95 -7.26
N ALA A 90 12.98 7.05 -6.65
CA ALA A 90 13.25 7.10 -5.21
C ALA A 90 11.97 6.85 -4.38
N GLY A 91 10.80 7.27 -4.86
CA GLY A 91 9.50 6.89 -4.31
C GLY A 91 9.25 5.39 -4.36
N ARG A 92 9.41 4.78 -5.55
CA ARG A 92 9.23 3.33 -5.74
C ARG A 92 10.15 2.51 -4.85
N LYS A 93 11.45 2.86 -4.79
CA LYS A 93 12.43 2.19 -3.92
C LYS A 93 12.04 2.21 -2.44
N ARG A 94 11.41 3.28 -1.96
CA ARG A 94 10.89 3.36 -0.58
C ARG A 94 9.69 2.45 -0.35
N SER A 95 8.83 2.28 -1.36
CA SER A 95 7.65 1.40 -1.28
C SER A 95 7.98 -0.09 -1.36
N VAL A 96 9.13 -0.46 -1.93
CA VAL A 96 9.58 -1.86 -2.11
C VAL A 96 10.49 -2.33 -0.98
N ARG A 97 10.65 -1.55 0.10
CA ARG A 97 11.50 -1.96 1.23
C ARG A 97 11.05 -3.35 1.72
N PRO A 98 11.95 -4.35 1.74
CA PRO A 98 11.64 -5.67 2.30
C PRO A 98 11.05 -5.50 3.69
N SER A 99 10.07 -6.35 4.01
CA SER A 99 9.48 -6.36 5.34
C SER A 99 10.61 -6.39 6.39
N SER A 100 10.53 -5.50 7.38
CA SER A 100 11.48 -5.49 8.52
C SER A 100 11.30 -6.71 9.45
N VAL A 101 10.41 -7.64 9.07
CA VAL A 101 10.20 -8.90 9.75
C VAL A 101 11.35 -9.85 9.40
N PRO A 102 12.12 -10.31 10.40
CA PRO A 102 13.19 -11.28 10.18
C PRO A 102 12.66 -12.57 9.58
N THR A 103 13.40 -13.13 8.63
CA THR A 103 13.00 -14.28 7.81
C THR A 103 12.99 -15.60 8.56
N ASP A 104 13.76 -15.73 9.64
CA ASP A 104 13.97 -17.00 10.34
C ASP A 104 13.21 -17.08 11.67
N LEU A 105 12.08 -16.38 11.78
CA LEU A 105 11.25 -16.43 12.97
C LEU A 105 10.52 -17.79 13.07
N PRO A 106 10.59 -18.50 14.21
CA PRO A 106 9.85 -19.74 14.40
C PRO A 106 8.32 -19.52 14.33
N GLY A 107 7.60 -20.53 13.87
CA GLY A 107 6.16 -20.47 13.60
C GLY A 107 5.83 -19.63 12.36
N LEU A 108 4.55 -19.39 12.10
CA LEU A 108 4.09 -18.56 10.97
C LEU A 108 3.41 -17.29 11.50
N SER A 109 3.47 -16.16 10.79
CA SER A 109 2.55 -15.06 11.05
C SER A 109 1.11 -15.49 10.72
N VAL A 110 0.11 -14.72 11.18
CA VAL A 110 -1.30 -14.99 10.85
C VAL A 110 -1.54 -14.99 9.33
N ALA A 111 -0.91 -14.08 8.60
CA ALA A 111 -1.02 -14.00 7.14
C ALA A 111 -0.37 -15.20 6.45
N GLU A 112 0.83 -15.60 6.88
CA GLU A 112 1.51 -16.80 6.36
C GLU A 112 0.71 -18.08 6.67
N ALA A 113 0.15 -18.19 7.89
CA ALA A 113 -0.68 -19.32 8.29
C ALA A 113 -1.99 -19.40 7.50
N ALA A 114 -2.57 -18.25 7.16
CA ALA A 114 -3.77 -18.12 6.33
C ALA A 114 -3.48 -18.54 4.88
N ALA A 115 -2.40 -18.04 4.29
CA ALA A 115 -1.96 -18.39 2.95
C ALA A 115 -1.65 -19.89 2.83
N ALA A 116 -0.90 -20.46 3.78
CA ALA A 116 -0.56 -21.89 3.78
C ALA A 116 -1.78 -22.82 3.89
N ARG A 117 -2.90 -22.32 4.42
CA ARG A 117 -4.14 -23.09 4.61
C ARG A 117 -5.24 -22.72 3.62
N GLY A 118 -5.01 -21.75 2.73
CA GLY A 118 -6.02 -21.25 1.79
C GLY A 118 -7.26 -20.65 2.47
N VAL A 119 -7.10 -20.06 3.66
CA VAL A 119 -8.21 -19.46 4.43
C VAL A 119 -7.97 -17.98 4.70
N SER A 120 -8.96 -17.28 5.23
CA SER A 120 -8.81 -15.89 5.68
C SER A 120 -8.04 -15.81 7.02
N ALA A 121 -7.42 -14.65 7.29
CA ALA A 121 -6.81 -14.37 8.59
C ALA A 121 -7.79 -14.53 9.77
N GLN A 122 -9.07 -14.20 9.56
CA GLN A 122 -10.12 -14.37 10.56
C GLN A 122 -10.34 -15.84 10.93
N ALA A 123 -10.24 -16.75 9.94
CA ALA A 123 -10.33 -18.19 10.19
C ALA A 123 -9.17 -18.69 11.06
N ILE A 124 -7.97 -18.13 10.91
CA ILE A 124 -6.82 -18.44 11.77
C ILE A 124 -7.07 -18.01 13.21
N TYR A 125 -7.59 -16.80 13.44
CA TYR A 125 -7.93 -16.36 14.80
C TYR A 125 -8.99 -17.26 15.45
N LEU A 126 -9.98 -17.73 14.68
CA LEU A 126 -10.99 -18.66 15.17
C LEU A 126 -10.38 -20.03 15.52
N GLN A 127 -9.45 -20.53 14.71
CA GLN A 127 -8.71 -21.78 14.98
C GLN A 127 -7.82 -21.67 16.22
N VAL A 128 -7.20 -20.50 16.46
CA VAL A 128 -6.46 -20.23 17.70
C VAL A 128 -7.39 -20.26 18.91
N ARG A 129 -8.55 -19.58 18.84
CA ARG A 129 -9.54 -19.59 19.92
C ARG A 129 -10.10 -20.98 20.23
N ARG A 130 -10.22 -21.83 19.21
CA ARG A 130 -10.67 -23.22 19.32
C ARG A 130 -9.59 -24.19 19.79
N GLY A 131 -8.36 -23.70 20.04
CA GLY A 131 -7.23 -24.53 20.47
C GLY A 131 -6.62 -25.40 19.38
N THR A 132 -7.07 -25.26 18.12
CA THR A 132 -6.52 -26.00 16.96
C THR A 132 -5.14 -25.46 16.56
N LEU A 133 -4.91 -24.17 16.80
CA LEU A 133 -3.63 -23.49 16.63
C LEU A 133 -3.27 -22.79 17.93
N VAL A 134 -1.98 -22.55 18.14
CA VAL A 134 -1.48 -21.79 19.29
C VAL A 134 -0.83 -20.51 18.79
N SER A 135 -1.17 -19.38 19.40
CA SER A 135 -0.52 -18.09 19.14
C SER A 135 0.45 -17.80 20.27
N ARG A 136 1.72 -17.55 19.93
CA ARG A 136 2.80 -17.23 20.87
C ARG A 136 3.46 -15.91 20.46
N THR A 137 4.07 -15.25 21.43
CA THR A 137 4.97 -14.13 21.15
C THR A 137 6.38 -14.69 21.12
N VAL A 138 7.11 -14.48 20.03
CA VAL A 138 8.54 -14.80 19.91
C VAL A 138 9.31 -13.49 20.04
N THR A 139 10.22 -13.44 21.01
CA THR A 139 11.10 -12.29 21.24
C THR A 139 12.48 -12.60 20.71
N LEU A 140 13.01 -11.74 19.85
CA LEU A 140 14.36 -11.85 19.33
C LEU A 140 15.39 -11.30 20.32
N PRO A 141 16.68 -11.67 20.18
CA PRO A 141 17.78 -11.15 21.01
C PRO A 141 17.94 -9.63 20.97
N ASP A 142 17.45 -8.98 19.91
CA ASP A 142 17.42 -7.52 19.77
C ASP A 142 16.22 -6.84 20.47
N GLY A 143 15.42 -7.62 21.21
CA GLY A 143 14.25 -7.16 21.97
C GLY A 143 12.97 -7.03 21.15
N ARG A 144 12.99 -7.25 19.83
CA ARG A 144 11.77 -7.18 19.00
C ARG A 144 10.89 -8.41 19.24
N SER A 145 9.59 -8.19 19.41
CA SER A 145 8.61 -9.24 19.69
C SER A 145 7.61 -9.39 18.55
N TYR A 146 7.33 -10.63 18.15
CA TYR A 146 6.45 -10.96 17.02
C TYR A 146 5.40 -11.99 17.41
N LYS A 147 4.17 -11.83 16.92
CA LYS A 147 3.11 -12.84 17.08
C LYS A 147 3.28 -13.94 16.03
N ARG A 148 3.39 -15.18 16.49
CA ARG A 148 3.61 -16.38 15.66
C ARG A 148 2.61 -17.46 16.01
N VAL A 149 2.16 -18.19 14.99
CA VAL A 149 1.13 -19.21 15.01
C VAL A 149 1.78 -20.56 14.78
N PHE A 150 1.45 -21.52 15.66
CA PHE A 150 1.98 -22.87 15.66
C PHE A 150 0.84 -23.90 15.62
N PRO A 151 1.06 -25.11 15.08
CA PRO A 151 0.16 -26.23 15.28
C PRO A 151 -0.04 -26.56 16.77
N ALA A 152 -1.24 -27.02 17.14
CA ALA A 152 -1.50 -27.53 18.49
C ALA A 152 -0.53 -28.70 18.82
N GLY A 153 0.01 -28.71 20.04
CA GLY A 153 0.97 -29.71 20.50
C GLY A 153 2.43 -29.45 20.12
N THR A 154 2.75 -28.33 19.46
CA THR A 154 4.16 -27.95 19.22
C THR A 154 4.83 -27.62 20.56
N PRO A 155 5.89 -28.34 20.98
CA PRO A 155 6.58 -28.07 22.24
C PRO A 155 7.17 -26.65 22.23
N ASP A 156 7.21 -26.01 23.40
CA ASP A 156 7.88 -24.73 23.58
C ASP A 156 9.39 -24.96 23.50
N LEU A 157 9.99 -24.65 22.35
CA LEU A 157 11.42 -24.49 22.23
C LEU A 157 11.74 -23.08 22.73
N GLU A 158 12.33 -23.02 23.93
CA GLU A 158 12.82 -21.82 24.64
C GLU A 158 11.81 -21.08 25.54
N SER A 159 11.48 -21.70 26.67
CA SER A 159 11.42 -20.97 27.93
C SER A 159 12.81 -21.07 28.58
N SER A 160 13.63 -20.02 28.50
CA SER A 160 14.81 -19.90 29.37
C SER A 160 14.38 -20.07 30.83
N PRO A 161 15.11 -20.83 31.67
CA PRO A 161 14.70 -21.10 33.04
C PRO A 161 15.11 -19.93 33.93
N ASP A 162 14.41 -18.80 33.84
CA ASP A 162 14.46 -17.81 34.92
C ASP A 162 13.19 -16.96 34.92
N SER A 163 12.11 -17.56 35.40
CA SER A 163 10.95 -16.85 35.92
C SER A 163 10.41 -17.72 37.02
N ARG A 164 11.05 -17.64 38.19
CA ARG A 164 10.39 -18.06 39.43
C ARG A 164 9.08 -17.28 39.51
N PRO A 165 7.92 -17.92 39.70
CA PRO A 165 6.73 -17.21 40.08
C PRO A 165 6.96 -16.71 41.52
N ASP A 166 6.94 -15.39 41.72
CA ASP A 166 6.81 -14.81 43.06
C ASP A 166 5.42 -15.18 43.61
N ILE A 167 5.34 -16.40 44.16
CA ILE A 167 4.30 -16.82 45.08
C ILE A 167 4.84 -16.49 46.46
N ASN A 168 4.53 -15.30 46.94
CA ASN A 168 4.48 -15.00 48.37
C ASN A 168 3.33 -14.03 48.62
N GLY A 169 2.13 -14.60 48.59
CA GLY A 169 1.07 -14.16 49.48
C GLY A 169 1.03 -15.15 50.63
N ASP A 170 1.67 -14.82 51.74
CA ASP A 170 1.31 -15.40 53.04
C ASP A 170 1.45 -14.32 54.12
N VAL A 171 0.35 -14.11 54.84
CA VAL A 171 0.19 -13.25 56.02
C VAL A 171 0.26 -14.18 57.22
N PRO A 172 1.03 -13.89 58.29
CA PRO A 172 0.40 -13.43 59.55
C PRO A 172 1.35 -12.56 60.43
N LEU A 173 0.97 -11.77 61.44
CA LEU A 173 -0.10 -11.76 62.46
C LEU A 173 -0.42 -10.29 62.81
#